data_AF-A0A952B4X4-F1
#
_entry.id   AF-A0A952B4X4-F1
#
_cell.length_a   1.000
_cell.length_b   1.000
_cell.length_c   1.000
_cell.angle_alpha   90.00
_cell.angle_beta   90.00
_cell.angle_gamma   90.00
#
_symmetry.space_group_name_H-M   'P 1'
#
loop_
_entity.id
_entity.type
_entity.pdbx_description
1 polymer ?
#
loop_
_entity_poly.entity_id
_entity_poly.type
_entity_poly.pdbx_seq_one_letter_code
_entity_poly.pdbx_strand_id
1 'polypeptide(L)'
;MLRFIYESMGMLRFIYESMGKFSHPLLQTTSNTPPTQSTKTAFRLTKEEFYSTIYISIETENGEFNLVTLYHEDGDMRRSFFILILAALLFLATPSFADKIVAWGRNDDGQSDPCDGNDFVAIAAGNKHSIALKADGSIVAWGSNTDFMGNPAGQADPCQGSDYIAISAGDYHSLALKNDGSLVTWGSNRWGQAMQPPGNDFVAIDSGRWHNLALRDDGSIAAWGPDSNEPINYGQVNDTPDGNDFIDIAAGDYHNAALKADGSIVMWGDEDYNQTVDIPDTNDIIQIDAAGDHTVAIKTDGSLVGWGYDNVGQKTPPAGNDFVAIAVGDYHNLALKKDGSIATSGASSGSPVDYGQTVDTPAGNNFLAIAAGDWHSLALEKTAKPGDFNFDGNVDFEDLMILHDNYLLHSAIADIAPQPAGDNFVNGLDFALFAKYFLTK
;
A
#
# COMPACT_ATOMS: atom_id res chain seq x y z
N MET A 1 -26.25 -5.15 -2.65
CA MET A 1 -26.17 -3.68 -2.66
C MET A 1 -27.50 -2.99 -2.34
N LEU A 2 -28.60 -3.17 -3.10
CA LEU A 2 -29.90 -2.52 -2.80
C LEU A 2 -30.57 -2.95 -1.47
N ARG A 3 -30.27 -4.16 -0.96
CA ARG A 3 -30.75 -4.64 0.34
C ARG A 3 -30.00 -4.00 1.53
N PHE A 4 -28.73 -3.64 1.32
CA PHE A 4 -27.88 -2.94 2.30
C PHE A 4 -28.30 -1.48 2.46
N ILE A 5 -28.74 -0.83 1.38
CA ILE A 5 -29.30 0.54 1.39
C ILE A 5 -30.68 0.57 2.07
N TYR A 6 -31.52 -0.45 1.86
CA TYR A 6 -32.85 -0.51 2.50
C TYR A 6 -32.78 -0.73 4.02
N GLU A 7 -31.83 -1.54 4.50
CA GLU A 7 -31.64 -1.77 5.94
C GLU A 7 -30.96 -0.58 6.65
N SER A 8 -30.02 0.09 6.00
CA SER A 8 -29.39 1.32 6.53
C SER A 8 -30.32 2.54 6.50
N MET A 9 -31.22 2.67 5.52
CA MET A 9 -32.29 3.67 5.54
C MET A 9 -33.36 3.38 6.62
N GLY A 10 -33.63 2.11 6.93
CA GLY A 10 -34.49 1.72 8.04
C GLY A 10 -33.93 2.12 9.40
N MET A 11 -32.61 2.00 9.57
CA MET A 11 -31.89 2.38 10.79
C MET A 11 -31.78 3.91 10.95
N LEU A 12 -31.52 4.65 9.87
CA LEU A 12 -31.53 6.11 9.87
C LEU A 12 -32.93 6.70 10.13
N ARG A 13 -33.98 6.06 9.60
CA ARG A 13 -35.37 6.48 9.85
C ARG A 13 -35.80 6.26 11.30
N PHE A 14 -35.34 5.18 11.93
CA PHE A 14 -35.55 4.92 13.36
C PHE A 14 -34.89 5.98 14.24
N ILE A 15 -33.68 6.43 13.87
CA ILE A 15 -32.93 7.50 14.56
C ILE A 15 -33.61 8.88 14.35
N TYR A 16 -34.07 9.18 13.14
CA TYR A 16 -34.71 10.47 12.85
C TYR A 16 -36.10 10.61 13.48
N GLU A 17 -36.92 9.54 13.49
CA GLU A 17 -38.25 9.54 14.12
C GLU A 17 -38.17 9.59 15.67
N SER A 18 -37.06 9.15 16.27
CA SER A 18 -36.79 9.25 17.70
C SER A 18 -36.21 10.61 18.13
N MET A 19 -35.48 11.30 17.25
CA MET A 19 -34.98 12.67 17.51
C MET A 19 -36.06 13.76 17.37
N GLY A 20 -37.12 13.54 16.58
CA GLY A 20 -38.18 14.53 16.33
C GLY A 20 -39.17 14.81 17.47
N LYS A 21 -39.04 14.16 18.64
CA LYS A 21 -40.04 14.24 19.73
C LYS A 21 -39.62 15.00 21.00
N PHE A 22 -38.42 15.55 21.07
CA PHE A 22 -37.97 16.21 22.30
C PHE A 22 -37.38 17.60 22.03
N SER A 23 -38.25 18.61 22.04
CA SER A 23 -37.83 19.99 22.28
C SER A 23 -37.79 20.23 23.79
N HIS A 24 -36.59 20.41 24.36
CA HIS A 24 -36.42 20.94 25.71
C HIS A 24 -35.60 22.25 25.63
N PRO A 25 -36.11 23.38 26.16
CA PRO A 25 -35.43 24.65 26.07
C PRO A 25 -34.45 24.79 27.21
N LEU A 26 -33.15 24.93 26.92
CA LEU A 26 -32.12 25.65 27.70
C LEU A 26 -30.73 25.22 27.19
N LEU A 27 -30.18 25.95 26.22
CA LEU A 27 -28.73 26.00 25.95
C LEU A 27 -28.46 27.30 25.19
N GLN A 28 -27.89 28.29 25.88
CA GLN A 28 -27.32 29.51 25.30
C GLN A 28 -25.79 29.37 25.32
N THR A 29 -25.14 29.67 24.20
CA THR A 29 -23.69 29.67 24.03
C THR A 29 -23.13 31.09 24.13
N THR A 30 -22.06 31.32 24.91
CA THR A 30 -21.25 32.55 24.77
C THR A 30 -19.75 32.26 24.89
N SER A 31 -18.98 32.77 23.94
CA SER A 31 -17.55 32.57 23.69
C SER A 31 -16.64 33.69 24.24
N ASN A 32 -15.32 33.45 24.27
CA ASN A 32 -14.20 34.33 23.81
C ASN A 32 -12.96 34.33 24.74
N THR A 33 -11.84 33.71 24.32
CA THR A 33 -10.45 34.08 24.71
C THR A 33 -9.38 33.35 23.86
N PRO A 34 -8.23 33.96 23.49
CA PRO A 34 -7.21 33.36 22.60
C PRO A 34 -6.13 32.52 23.35
N PRO A 35 -5.39 31.62 22.66
CA PRO A 35 -4.73 30.46 23.29
C PRO A 35 -3.27 30.73 23.70
N THR A 36 -2.88 30.24 24.87
CA THR A 36 -1.46 29.98 25.22
C THR A 36 -1.32 28.62 25.91
N GLN A 37 -0.47 27.77 25.32
CA GLN A 37 0.07 26.47 25.75
C GLN A 37 -0.55 25.73 26.97
N SER A 38 -1.22 24.61 26.69
CA SER A 38 -0.79 23.23 27.02
C SER A 38 -1.96 22.27 26.75
N THR A 39 -1.70 21.19 26.01
CA THR A 39 -2.69 20.19 25.60
C THR A 39 -3.22 19.41 26.81
N LYS A 40 -4.53 19.51 27.06
CA LYS A 40 -5.27 18.58 27.93
C LYS A 40 -6.66 18.33 27.35
N THR A 41 -6.86 17.15 26.79
CA THR A 41 -8.19 16.60 26.52
C THR A 41 -8.82 16.21 27.86
N ALA A 42 -10.01 16.72 28.17
CA ALA A 42 -10.71 16.39 29.41
C ALA A 42 -12.08 15.74 29.11
N PHE A 43 -12.28 14.53 29.62
CA PHE A 43 -13.57 13.85 29.57
C PHE A 43 -14.35 14.14 30.87
N ARG A 44 -15.63 14.52 30.76
CA ARG A 44 -16.49 14.75 31.93
C ARG A 44 -17.68 13.79 31.91
N LEU A 45 -17.76 12.92 32.91
CA LEU A 45 -18.89 12.02 33.15
C LEU A 45 -19.73 12.57 34.32
N THR A 46 -20.99 12.90 34.07
CA THR A 46 -21.95 13.26 35.12
C THR A 46 -23.06 12.23 35.20
N LYS A 47 -23.32 11.72 36.41
CA LYS A 47 -24.43 10.81 36.72
C LYS A 47 -25.54 11.64 37.37
N GLU A 48 -26.71 11.72 36.76
CA GLU A 48 -27.93 12.22 37.42
C GLU A 48 -28.80 11.04 37.87
N GLU A 49 -29.34 11.12 39.08
CA GLU A 49 -29.77 9.96 39.87
C GLU A 49 -31.03 9.20 39.39
N PHE A 50 -31.66 9.54 38.27
CA PHE A 50 -32.95 8.91 37.92
C PHE A 50 -33.09 8.34 36.50
N TYR A 51 -32.11 8.54 35.63
CA TYR A 51 -32.04 7.87 34.32
C TYR A 51 -30.57 7.65 33.97
N SER A 52 -30.20 6.47 33.50
CA SER A 52 -28.83 6.17 33.02
C SER A 52 -28.57 6.85 31.68
N THR A 53 -28.54 8.18 31.69
CA THR A 53 -28.18 9.02 30.54
C THR A 53 -26.68 9.28 30.60
N ILE A 54 -25.96 8.86 29.56
CA ILE A 54 -24.54 9.19 29.39
C ILE A 54 -24.46 10.39 28.46
N TYR A 55 -23.84 11.47 28.93
CA TYR A 55 -23.50 12.64 28.12
C TYR A 55 -22.05 12.52 27.68
N ILE A 56 -21.81 12.54 26.37
CA ILE A 56 -20.47 12.62 25.80
C ILE A 56 -20.37 13.95 25.04
N SER A 57 -19.52 14.85 25.54
CA SER A 57 -19.16 16.11 24.90
C SER A 57 -17.75 15.99 24.34
N ILE A 58 -17.55 16.32 23.06
CA ILE A 58 -16.23 16.32 22.43
C ILE A 58 -15.95 17.74 21.95
N GLU A 59 -14.86 18.32 22.43
CA GLU A 59 -14.42 19.66 22.06
C GLU A 59 -13.29 19.55 21.03
N THR A 60 -13.45 20.22 19.89
CA THR A 60 -12.46 20.23 18.80
C THR A 60 -11.95 21.65 18.56
N GLU A 61 -10.84 21.82 17.81
CA GLU A 61 -10.22 23.13 17.52
C GLU A 61 -11.20 24.17 16.94
N ASN A 62 -12.30 23.73 16.34
CA ASN A 62 -13.29 24.58 15.67
C ASN A 62 -14.60 24.78 16.46
N GLY A 63 -14.66 24.34 17.73
CA GLY A 63 -15.82 24.47 18.63
C GLY A 63 -16.31 23.15 19.23
N GLU A 64 -17.16 23.27 20.27
CA GLU A 64 -17.81 22.15 20.95
C GLU A 64 -18.85 21.47 20.04
N PHE A 65 -18.76 20.14 19.92
CA PHE A 65 -19.87 19.31 19.46
C PHE A 65 -20.48 18.57 20.66
N ASN A 66 -21.73 18.92 20.96
CA ASN A 66 -22.65 18.15 21.79
C ASN A 66 -23.73 17.64 20.82
N LEU A 67 -24.19 16.38 20.76
CA LEU A 67 -24.38 15.41 21.82
C LEU A 67 -24.81 14.07 21.19
N VAL A 68 -24.17 12.95 21.53
CA VAL A 68 -24.79 11.62 21.35
C VAL A 68 -25.47 11.26 22.68
N THR A 69 -26.80 11.30 22.71
CA THR A 69 -27.59 10.88 23.86
C THR A 69 -27.98 9.42 23.68
N LEU A 70 -27.42 8.53 24.50
CA LEU A 70 -27.87 7.14 24.56
C LEU A 70 -28.84 6.97 25.73
N TYR A 71 -30.09 6.68 25.41
CA TYR A 71 -31.11 6.27 26.39
C TYR A 71 -31.08 4.74 26.55
N HIS A 72 -31.21 4.24 27.77
CA HIS A 72 -31.44 2.81 28.00
C HIS A 72 -32.35 2.60 29.20
N GLU A 73 -33.48 1.89 28.99
CA GLU A 73 -34.48 1.62 30.04
C GLU A 73 -34.12 0.42 30.94
N ASP A 74 -33.29 -0.52 30.48
CA ASP A 74 -33.21 -1.86 31.12
C ASP A 74 -31.91 -2.19 31.91
N GLY A 75 -31.09 -1.22 32.32
CA GLY A 75 -30.00 -1.45 33.30
C GLY A 75 -28.82 -2.35 32.89
N ASP A 76 -28.81 -2.96 31.70
CA ASP A 76 -27.68 -3.80 31.24
C ASP A 76 -26.55 -2.97 30.61
N MET A 77 -25.63 -2.53 31.47
CA MET A 77 -24.46 -1.71 31.11
C MET A 77 -23.52 -2.33 30.06
N ARG A 78 -23.64 -3.63 29.73
CA ARG A 78 -22.76 -4.31 28.77
C ARG A 78 -23.01 -3.89 27.33
N ARG A 79 -24.29 -3.69 26.96
CA ARG A 79 -24.68 -3.22 25.62
C ARG A 79 -24.31 -1.76 25.39
N SER A 80 -24.49 -0.91 26.40
CA SER A 80 -24.10 0.51 26.34
C SER A 80 -22.58 0.70 26.23
N PHE A 81 -21.79 -0.18 26.83
CA PHE A 81 -20.32 -0.19 26.68
C PHE A 81 -19.90 -0.66 25.29
N PHE A 82 -20.58 -1.66 24.74
CA PHE A 82 -20.38 -2.12 23.36
C PHE A 82 -20.67 -1.02 22.34
N ILE A 83 -21.75 -0.24 22.54
CA ILE A 83 -22.09 0.91 21.69
C ILE A 83 -21.06 2.05 21.83
N LEU A 84 -20.50 2.24 23.03
CA LEU A 84 -19.41 3.20 23.27
C LEU A 84 -18.11 2.80 22.57
N ILE A 85 -17.77 1.51 22.58
CA ILE A 85 -16.64 0.94 21.84
C ILE A 85 -16.91 1.07 20.33
N LEU A 86 -18.12 0.73 19.86
CA LEU A 86 -18.51 0.89 18.46
C LEU A 86 -18.41 2.35 17.99
N ALA A 87 -18.88 3.29 18.82
CA ALA A 87 -18.83 4.72 18.53
C ALA A 87 -17.39 5.27 18.56
N ALA A 88 -16.53 4.78 19.47
CA ALA A 88 -15.12 5.13 19.49
C ALA A 88 -14.37 4.55 18.27
N LEU A 89 -14.68 3.33 17.85
CA LEU A 89 -14.12 2.68 16.66
C LEU A 89 -14.56 3.38 15.37
N LEU A 90 -15.83 3.77 15.25
CA LEU A 90 -16.37 4.55 14.11
C LEU A 90 -15.75 5.95 14.00
N PHE A 91 -15.24 6.52 15.09
CA PHE A 91 -14.53 7.80 15.10
C PHE A 91 -13.01 7.65 14.89
N LEU A 92 -12.43 6.47 15.13
CA LEU A 92 -11.06 6.10 14.77
C LEU A 92 -10.94 5.64 13.31
N ALA A 93 -12.05 5.26 12.68
CA ALA A 93 -12.17 4.99 11.26
C ALA A 93 -12.13 6.29 10.43
N THR A 94 -11.05 7.07 10.55
CA THR A 94 -10.63 7.89 9.42
C THR A 94 -10.11 6.95 8.35
N PRO A 95 -10.35 7.19 7.04
CA PRO A 95 -9.56 6.55 6.00
C PRO A 95 -8.12 6.96 6.26
N SER A 96 -7.38 6.07 6.90
CA SER A 96 -6.09 6.39 7.48
C SER A 96 -5.04 5.90 6.51
N PHE A 97 -4.49 6.87 5.83
CA PHE A 97 -3.30 6.77 5.04
C PHE A 97 -2.12 7.03 5.99
N ALA A 98 -1.30 6.02 6.22
CA ALA A 98 -0.04 6.13 6.93
C ALA A 98 0.80 4.91 6.55
N ASP A 99 1.19 4.87 5.28
CA ASP A 99 2.13 3.91 4.74
C ASP A 99 3.45 4.63 4.57
N LYS A 100 4.48 4.16 5.28
CA LYS A 100 5.84 4.66 5.18
C LYS A 100 6.54 3.87 4.08
N ILE A 101 7.39 4.52 3.30
CA ILE A 101 8.28 3.81 2.38
C ILE A 101 9.51 3.36 3.16
N VAL A 102 9.81 2.06 3.11
CA VAL A 102 11.08 1.49 3.54
C VAL A 102 11.88 1.16 2.30
N ALA A 103 13.13 1.62 2.26
CA ALA A 103 14.04 1.39 1.14
C ALA A 103 15.36 0.80 1.65
N TRP A 104 15.94 -0.11 0.88
CA TRP A 104 17.23 -0.75 1.19
C TRP A 104 17.98 -1.13 -0.09
N GLY A 105 19.27 -1.44 0.03
CA GLY A 105 20.16 -1.69 -1.11
C GLY A 105 21.04 -0.47 -1.43
N ARG A 106 21.40 -0.32 -2.71
CA ARG A 106 22.31 0.74 -3.17
C ARG A 106 21.75 2.13 -2.90
N ASN A 107 22.62 3.07 -2.50
CA ASN A 107 22.20 4.43 -2.15
C ASN A 107 23.19 5.54 -2.57
N ASP A 108 23.96 5.32 -3.65
CA ASP A 108 24.98 6.29 -4.08
C ASP A 108 24.38 7.62 -4.59
N ASP A 109 23.11 7.60 -5.00
CA ASP A 109 22.38 8.72 -5.59
C ASP A 109 21.17 9.13 -4.73
N GLY A 110 21.03 8.58 -3.52
CA GLY A 110 19.90 8.81 -2.63
C GLY A 110 18.64 7.99 -2.97
N GLN A 111 18.73 7.00 -3.86
CA GLN A 111 17.58 6.19 -4.31
C GLN A 111 16.94 5.33 -3.19
N SER A 112 17.68 5.09 -2.11
CA SER A 112 17.21 4.42 -0.90
C SER A 112 16.93 5.39 0.26
N ASP A 113 16.86 6.70 -0.02
CA ASP A 113 16.48 7.75 0.94
C ASP A 113 15.08 8.29 0.61
N PRO A 114 14.00 7.56 0.95
CA PRO A 114 12.65 7.99 0.59
C PRO A 114 12.28 9.31 1.26
N CYS A 115 11.44 10.08 0.56
CA CYS A 115 10.85 11.31 1.08
C CYS A 115 10.09 11.03 2.38
N ASP A 116 10.19 11.94 3.35
CA ASP A 116 9.29 11.92 4.50
C ASP A 116 7.85 12.10 4.03
N GLY A 117 6.94 11.27 4.53
CA GLY A 117 5.53 11.35 4.20
C GLY A 117 4.74 10.17 4.74
N ASN A 118 3.44 10.36 4.72
CA ASN A 118 2.43 9.32 4.81
C ASN A 118 1.57 9.40 3.54
N ASP A 119 0.74 8.40 3.34
CA ASP A 119 -0.26 8.35 2.26
C ASP A 119 0.22 7.86 0.90
N PHE A 120 1.25 7.03 0.87
CA PHE A 120 1.68 6.35 -0.35
C PHE A 120 0.81 5.12 -0.64
N VAL A 121 0.33 4.99 -1.88
CA VAL A 121 -0.52 3.88 -2.33
C VAL A 121 0.15 3.01 -3.39
N ALA A 122 1.23 3.49 -4.02
CA ALA A 122 2.07 2.70 -4.91
C ALA A 122 3.51 3.22 -4.89
N ILE A 123 4.44 2.35 -5.27
CA ILE A 123 5.88 2.60 -5.38
C ILE A 123 6.40 1.99 -6.67
N ALA A 124 7.40 2.63 -7.28
CA ALA A 124 8.17 2.06 -8.38
C ALA A 124 9.64 2.50 -8.26
N ALA A 125 10.55 1.67 -8.75
CA ALA A 125 11.98 1.86 -8.64
C ALA A 125 12.63 1.63 -10.02
N GLY A 126 13.44 2.60 -10.48
CA GLY A 126 14.25 2.48 -11.69
C GLY A 126 15.71 2.18 -11.38
N ASN A 127 16.63 2.55 -12.26
CA ASN A 127 18.07 2.29 -12.08
C ASN A 127 18.66 2.97 -10.84
N LYS A 128 18.36 4.26 -10.68
CA LYS A 128 18.95 5.13 -9.65
C LYS A 128 17.98 6.14 -9.07
N HIS A 129 16.69 6.00 -9.36
CA HIS A 129 15.65 6.84 -8.80
C HIS A 129 14.45 5.98 -8.42
N SER A 130 13.59 6.58 -7.63
CA SER A 130 12.41 5.95 -7.08
C SER A 130 11.26 6.95 -7.12
N ILE A 131 10.05 6.44 -7.29
CA ILE A 131 8.83 7.24 -7.33
C ILE A 131 7.75 6.59 -6.46
N ALA A 132 6.89 7.42 -5.88
CA ALA A 132 5.75 6.97 -5.12
C ALA A 132 4.50 7.77 -5.48
N LEU A 133 3.38 7.05 -5.60
CA LEU A 133 2.06 7.61 -5.82
C LEU A 133 1.39 7.82 -4.47
N LYS A 134 0.86 9.01 -4.24
CA LYS A 134 0.10 9.36 -3.05
C LYS A 134 -1.39 9.11 -3.26
N ALA A 135 -2.13 8.90 -2.17
CA ALA A 135 -3.57 8.70 -2.16
C ALA A 135 -4.38 9.87 -2.74
N ASP A 136 -3.82 11.08 -2.71
CA ASP A 136 -4.37 12.27 -3.36
C ASP A 136 -4.13 12.30 -4.88
N GLY A 137 -3.53 11.25 -5.45
CA GLY A 137 -3.22 11.10 -6.86
C GLY A 137 -2.00 11.89 -7.32
N SER A 138 -1.22 12.48 -6.42
CA SER A 138 0.04 13.17 -6.74
C SER A 138 1.25 12.23 -6.63
N ILE A 139 2.38 12.60 -7.26
CA ILE A 139 3.59 11.77 -7.29
C ILE A 139 4.73 12.50 -6.59
N VAL A 140 5.49 11.78 -5.77
CA VAL A 140 6.81 12.20 -5.26
C VAL A 140 7.90 11.32 -5.86
N ALA A 141 9.10 11.86 -5.98
CA ALA A 141 10.25 11.16 -6.52
C ALA A 141 11.54 11.54 -5.77
N TRP A 142 12.50 10.64 -5.74
CA TRP A 142 13.81 10.83 -5.13
C TRP A 142 14.90 10.01 -5.85
N GLY A 143 16.17 10.30 -5.56
CA GLY A 143 17.31 9.66 -6.20
C GLY A 143 17.96 10.51 -7.31
N SER A 144 18.62 9.84 -8.26
CA SER A 144 19.32 10.46 -9.39
C SER A 144 18.36 11.25 -10.27
N ASN A 145 18.85 12.40 -10.74
CA ASN A 145 18.15 13.25 -11.70
C ASN A 145 18.96 13.48 -12.99
N THR A 146 19.83 12.52 -13.32
CA THR A 146 20.75 12.60 -14.47
C THR A 146 20.64 11.38 -15.39
N ASP A 147 20.84 11.58 -16.69
CA ASP A 147 20.91 10.51 -17.68
C ASP A 147 22.22 9.69 -17.56
N PHE A 148 22.36 8.65 -18.39
CA PHE A 148 23.57 7.81 -18.46
C PHE A 148 24.87 8.56 -18.83
N MET A 149 24.79 9.81 -19.31
CA MET A 149 25.94 10.67 -19.59
C MET A 149 26.23 11.66 -18.45
N GLY A 150 25.39 11.68 -17.40
CA GLY A 150 25.48 12.64 -16.30
C GLY A 150 24.86 14.01 -16.59
N ASN A 151 24.06 14.14 -17.66
CA ASN A 151 23.32 15.39 -17.92
C ASN A 151 22.00 15.40 -17.14
N PRO A 152 21.49 16.58 -16.74
CA PRO A 152 20.16 16.69 -16.12
C PRO A 152 19.08 16.07 -17.02
N ALA A 153 18.29 15.16 -16.47
CA ALA A 153 17.23 14.45 -17.20
C ALA A 153 15.83 14.64 -16.58
N GLY A 154 15.73 14.92 -15.28
CA GLY A 154 14.45 15.24 -14.66
C GLY A 154 13.62 14.03 -14.22
N GLN A 155 14.18 12.81 -14.20
CA GLN A 155 13.41 11.60 -13.82
C GLN A 155 12.91 11.61 -12.37
N ALA A 156 13.60 12.35 -11.50
CA ALA A 156 13.20 12.61 -10.11
C ALA A 156 12.42 13.95 -9.95
N ASP A 157 12.00 14.58 -11.05
CA ASP A 157 11.16 15.79 -11.06
C ASP A 157 9.75 15.46 -11.59
N PRO A 158 8.83 14.96 -10.76
CA PRO A 158 7.53 14.46 -11.23
C PRO A 158 6.66 15.57 -11.82
N CYS A 159 5.88 15.20 -12.84
CA CYS A 159 4.90 16.10 -13.43
C CYS A 159 3.83 16.50 -12.42
N GLN A 160 3.52 17.79 -12.34
CA GLN A 160 2.48 18.29 -11.45
C GLN A 160 1.11 17.72 -11.81
N GLY A 161 0.37 17.23 -10.82
CA GLY A 161 -0.93 16.58 -11.02
C GLY A 161 -1.42 15.89 -9.74
N SER A 162 -2.70 15.49 -9.76
CA SER A 162 -3.37 14.77 -8.66
C SER A 162 -4.38 13.74 -9.19
N ASP A 163 -4.24 13.36 -10.46
CA ASP A 163 -5.15 12.48 -11.18
C ASP A 163 -4.44 11.19 -11.65
N TYR A 164 -3.29 10.86 -11.05
CA TYR A 164 -2.54 9.64 -11.36
C TYR A 164 -3.07 8.45 -10.56
N ILE A 165 -3.09 7.27 -11.20
CA ILE A 165 -3.60 6.01 -10.62
C ILE A 165 -2.58 4.86 -10.67
N ALA A 166 -1.54 4.97 -11.51
CA ALA A 166 -0.42 4.03 -11.54
C ALA A 166 0.87 4.75 -11.94
N ILE A 167 2.00 4.15 -11.59
CA ILE A 167 3.36 4.65 -11.83
C ILE A 167 4.29 3.51 -12.23
N SER A 168 5.28 3.79 -13.07
CA SER A 168 6.41 2.89 -13.37
C SER A 168 7.68 3.73 -13.64
N ALA A 169 8.86 3.11 -13.50
CA ALA A 169 10.16 3.77 -13.61
C ALA A 169 11.13 2.90 -14.41
N GLY A 170 11.69 3.45 -15.50
CA GLY A 170 12.80 2.82 -16.23
C GLY A 170 14.16 3.31 -15.72
N ASP A 171 15.24 3.18 -16.49
CA ASP A 171 16.57 3.57 -15.97
C ASP A 171 16.69 5.08 -15.70
N TYR A 172 16.16 5.89 -16.61
CA TYR A 172 16.37 7.34 -16.62
C TYR A 172 15.10 8.12 -16.94
N HIS A 173 13.95 7.47 -16.90
CA HIS A 173 12.64 8.06 -17.15
C HIS A 173 11.61 7.45 -16.22
N SER A 174 10.45 8.10 -16.16
CA SER A 174 9.33 7.72 -15.33
C SER A 174 8.03 7.87 -16.12
N LEU A 175 7.06 7.03 -15.79
CA LEU A 175 5.78 6.91 -16.48
C LEU A 175 4.65 6.90 -15.44
N ALA A 176 3.54 7.57 -15.74
CA ALA A 176 2.33 7.54 -14.94
C ALA A 176 1.08 7.39 -15.82
N LEU A 177 0.10 6.65 -15.30
CA LEU A 177 -1.23 6.49 -15.85
C LEU A 177 -2.20 7.39 -15.09
N LYS A 178 -3.00 8.17 -15.82
CA LYS A 178 -4.06 9.03 -15.27
C LYS A 178 -5.39 8.29 -15.16
N ASN A 179 -6.25 8.77 -14.27
CA ASN A 179 -7.60 8.24 -14.05
C ASN A 179 -8.52 8.36 -15.28
N ASP A 180 -8.21 9.26 -16.21
CA ASP A 180 -8.92 9.36 -17.49
C ASP A 180 -8.42 8.38 -18.56
N GLY A 181 -7.46 7.53 -18.21
CA GLY A 181 -6.82 6.51 -19.05
C GLY A 181 -5.66 7.04 -19.91
N SER A 182 -5.25 8.31 -19.77
CA SER A 182 -4.13 8.90 -20.52
C SER A 182 -2.77 8.75 -19.81
N LEU A 183 -1.67 8.92 -20.57
CA LEU A 183 -0.30 8.70 -20.07
C LEU A 183 0.52 9.99 -19.94
N VAL A 184 1.39 10.03 -18.95
CA VAL A 184 2.42 11.06 -18.78
C VAL A 184 3.78 10.40 -18.57
N THR A 185 4.75 10.76 -19.40
CA THR A 185 6.15 10.35 -19.26
C THR A 185 7.05 11.56 -19.04
N TRP A 186 8.06 11.42 -18.18
CA TRP A 186 9.06 12.45 -17.92
C TRP A 186 10.45 11.83 -17.66
N GLY A 187 11.48 12.66 -17.60
CA GLY A 187 12.87 12.21 -17.51
C GLY A 187 13.60 12.27 -18.86
N SER A 188 14.58 11.39 -19.05
CA SER A 188 15.34 11.27 -20.28
C SER A 188 14.42 11.05 -21.47
N ASN A 189 14.68 11.78 -22.56
CA ASN A 189 13.96 11.60 -23.82
C ASN A 189 14.91 11.54 -25.01
N ARG A 190 16.16 11.13 -24.77
CA ARG A 190 17.20 11.14 -25.81
C ARG A 190 16.87 10.21 -26.97
N TRP A 191 16.07 9.18 -26.72
CA TRP A 191 15.66 8.17 -27.69
C TRP A 191 14.14 8.01 -27.79
N GLY A 192 13.36 9.00 -27.34
CA GLY A 192 11.91 8.95 -27.43
C GLY A 192 11.21 8.25 -26.26
N GLN A 193 11.89 7.99 -25.14
CA GLN A 193 11.28 7.38 -23.95
C GLN A 193 10.12 8.19 -23.39
N ALA A 194 10.21 9.52 -23.49
CA ALA A 194 9.17 10.44 -23.07
C ALA A 194 8.31 10.91 -24.26
N MET A 195 8.11 10.05 -25.27
CA MET A 195 7.21 10.28 -26.40
C MET A 195 6.05 9.26 -26.37
N GLN A 196 5.25 9.33 -25.31
CA GLN A 196 4.11 8.43 -25.12
C GLN A 196 3.07 8.56 -26.26
N PRO A 197 2.41 7.45 -26.63
CA PRO A 197 1.33 7.47 -27.61
C PRO A 197 0.13 8.30 -27.09
N PRO A 198 -0.58 9.02 -27.98
CA PRO A 198 -1.84 9.65 -27.60
C PRO A 198 -2.90 8.58 -27.33
N GLY A 199 -3.83 8.89 -26.43
CA GLY A 199 -4.92 7.97 -26.07
C GLY A 199 -5.38 8.20 -24.64
N ASN A 200 -6.49 7.56 -24.30
CA ASN A 200 -7.08 7.62 -22.96
C ASN A 200 -7.78 6.29 -22.58
N ASP A 201 -7.29 5.22 -23.18
CA ASP A 201 -7.80 3.86 -23.15
C ASP A 201 -6.77 2.90 -22.54
N PHE A 202 -5.77 3.43 -21.82
CA PHE A 202 -4.75 2.64 -21.14
C PHE A 202 -5.22 2.23 -19.73
N VAL A 203 -4.88 1.00 -19.34
CA VAL A 203 -5.30 0.39 -18.06
C VAL A 203 -4.13 -0.12 -17.22
N ALA A 204 -2.98 -0.39 -17.83
CA ALA A 204 -1.74 -0.75 -17.14
C ALA A 204 -0.53 -0.18 -17.89
N ILE A 205 0.57 -0.02 -17.17
CA ILE A 205 1.83 0.53 -17.66
C ILE A 205 3.00 -0.24 -17.09
N ASP A 206 4.06 -0.36 -17.87
CA ASP A 206 5.35 -0.79 -17.34
C ASP A 206 6.52 -0.17 -18.11
N SER A 207 7.69 -0.08 -17.49
CA SER A 207 8.87 0.58 -18.03
C SER A 207 10.07 -0.35 -17.97
N GLY A 208 10.63 -0.65 -19.13
CA GLY A 208 11.93 -1.29 -19.21
C GLY A 208 13.06 -0.27 -19.12
N ARG A 209 14.28 -0.74 -19.40
CA ARG A 209 15.50 0.08 -19.32
C ARG A 209 15.39 1.39 -20.09
N TRP A 210 14.92 1.27 -21.32
CA TRP A 210 14.87 2.38 -22.27
C TRP A 210 13.54 2.50 -22.99
N HIS A 211 12.61 1.56 -22.84
CA HIS A 211 11.29 1.57 -23.49
C HIS A 211 10.19 1.54 -22.45
N ASN A 212 8.96 1.61 -22.93
CA ASN A 212 7.77 1.51 -22.12
C ASN A 212 6.75 0.62 -22.82
N LEU A 213 5.91 0.00 -22.01
CA LEU A 213 4.71 -0.72 -22.42
C LEU A 213 3.49 -0.06 -21.77
N ALA A 214 2.37 -0.10 -22.48
CA ALA A 214 1.06 0.19 -21.92
C ALA A 214 0.02 -0.78 -22.46
N LEU A 215 -0.80 -1.34 -21.56
CA LEU A 215 -1.92 -2.20 -21.89
C LEU A 215 -3.16 -1.34 -22.10
N ARG A 216 -3.88 -1.58 -23.19
CA ARG A 216 -5.15 -0.92 -23.51
C ARG A 216 -6.34 -1.70 -22.92
N ASP A 217 -7.46 -1.02 -22.73
CA ASP A 217 -8.71 -1.60 -22.22
C ASP A 217 -9.29 -2.70 -23.13
N ASP A 218 -8.93 -2.68 -24.41
CA ASP A 218 -9.27 -3.71 -25.39
C ASP A 218 -8.34 -4.93 -25.36
N GLY A 219 -7.29 -4.91 -24.53
CA GLY A 219 -6.30 -5.96 -24.33
C GLY A 219 -5.09 -5.89 -25.27
N SER A 220 -4.97 -4.86 -26.12
CA SER A 220 -3.80 -4.67 -27.00
C SER A 220 -2.68 -3.87 -26.33
N ILE A 221 -1.46 -3.98 -26.85
CA ILE A 221 -0.25 -3.39 -26.25
C ILE A 221 0.26 -2.24 -27.11
N ALA A 222 0.60 -1.12 -26.46
CA ALA A 222 1.38 -0.05 -27.06
C ALA A 222 2.80 -0.05 -26.47
N ALA A 223 3.82 0.01 -27.33
CA ALA A 223 5.21 0.15 -26.93
C ALA A 223 5.85 1.38 -27.56
N TRP A 224 6.73 2.07 -26.83
CA TRP A 224 7.49 3.23 -27.34
C TRP A 224 8.81 3.41 -26.57
N GLY A 225 9.71 4.23 -27.12
CA GLY A 225 11.13 4.22 -26.77
C GLY A 225 11.91 3.52 -27.90
N PRO A 226 13.01 2.79 -27.64
CA PRO A 226 13.81 2.21 -28.71
C PRO A 226 13.12 0.98 -29.31
N ASP A 227 12.59 1.14 -30.52
CA ASP A 227 13.29 0.84 -31.77
C ASP A 227 12.57 1.64 -32.90
N SER A 228 13.17 2.14 -33.99
CA SER A 228 14.06 1.48 -34.96
C SER A 228 15.25 2.35 -35.46
N ASN A 229 16.43 1.72 -35.58
CA ASN A 229 17.77 2.19 -36.03
C ASN A 229 18.71 2.82 -34.99
N GLU A 230 18.45 2.61 -33.71
CA GLU A 230 19.41 2.89 -32.62
C GLU A 230 20.43 1.74 -32.48
N PRO A 231 21.57 1.93 -31.79
CA PRO A 231 22.63 0.91 -31.70
C PRO A 231 22.23 -0.35 -30.91
N ILE A 232 21.12 -0.33 -30.19
CA ILE A 232 20.57 -1.45 -29.42
C ILE A 232 19.18 -1.73 -29.97
N ASN A 233 19.01 -2.85 -30.67
CA ASN A 233 17.77 -3.25 -31.33
C ASN A 233 17.60 -4.75 -31.14
N TYR A 234 16.75 -5.11 -30.19
CA TYR A 234 16.38 -6.48 -29.89
C TYR A 234 14.91 -6.76 -30.26
N GLY A 235 14.21 -5.80 -30.88
CA GLY A 235 12.79 -5.95 -31.21
C GLY A 235 11.85 -5.62 -30.06
N GLN A 236 12.34 -5.06 -28.95
CA GLN A 236 11.55 -4.77 -27.75
C GLN A 236 10.37 -3.83 -28.01
N VAL A 237 10.45 -2.96 -29.02
CA VAL A 237 9.33 -2.12 -29.49
C VAL A 237 8.84 -2.56 -30.86
N ASN A 238 9.72 -2.79 -31.83
CA ASN A 238 9.32 -3.10 -33.21
C ASN A 238 8.55 -4.41 -33.36
N ASP A 239 8.86 -5.41 -32.50
CA ASP A 239 8.27 -6.74 -32.56
C ASP A 239 7.16 -6.92 -31.50
N THR A 240 6.59 -5.80 -31.02
CA THR A 240 5.43 -5.82 -30.12
C THR A 240 4.32 -6.68 -30.74
N PRO A 241 3.80 -7.68 -30.01
CA PRO A 241 2.86 -8.64 -30.57
C PRO A 241 1.54 -7.98 -30.95
N ASP A 242 1.05 -8.31 -32.15
CA ASP A 242 -0.32 -8.04 -32.54
C ASP A 242 -1.28 -8.89 -31.68
N GLY A 243 -2.45 -8.35 -31.36
CA GLY A 243 -3.47 -9.06 -30.58
C GLY A 243 -4.13 -8.15 -29.55
N ASN A 244 -5.12 -8.69 -28.86
CA ASN A 244 -5.89 -7.96 -27.87
C ASN A 244 -6.45 -8.85 -26.75
N ASP A 245 -5.78 -9.98 -26.49
CA ASP A 245 -6.16 -10.97 -25.48
C ASP A 245 -5.23 -10.95 -24.25
N PHE A 246 -4.44 -9.89 -24.09
CA PHE A 246 -3.51 -9.71 -22.98
C PHE A 246 -4.21 -9.07 -21.78
N ILE A 247 -3.80 -9.50 -20.58
CA ILE A 247 -4.34 -9.02 -19.29
C ILE A 247 -3.27 -8.45 -18.36
N ASP A 248 -1.99 -8.68 -18.66
CA ASP A 248 -0.85 -8.18 -17.89
C ASP A 248 0.37 -7.99 -18.82
N ILE A 249 1.27 -7.11 -18.43
CA ILE A 249 2.49 -6.76 -19.17
C ILE A 249 3.66 -6.62 -18.21
N ALA A 250 4.86 -7.02 -18.63
CA ALA A 250 6.10 -6.76 -17.90
C ALA A 250 7.24 -6.44 -18.86
N ALA A 251 8.10 -5.48 -18.48
CA ALA A 251 9.20 -4.98 -19.29
C ALA A 251 10.54 -5.18 -18.57
N GLY A 252 11.36 -6.09 -19.08
CA GLY A 252 12.76 -6.24 -18.66
C GLY A 252 13.68 -5.18 -19.26
N ASP A 253 14.99 -5.41 -19.22
CA ASP A 253 15.94 -4.43 -19.76
C ASP A 253 15.73 -4.21 -21.26
N TYR A 254 15.62 -5.32 -21.98
CA TYR A 254 15.48 -5.36 -23.43
C TYR A 254 14.52 -6.46 -23.92
N HIS A 255 13.87 -7.19 -23.01
CA HIS A 255 12.83 -8.16 -23.31
C HIS A 255 11.52 -7.77 -22.64
N ASN A 256 10.44 -8.39 -23.07
CA ASN A 256 9.10 -8.12 -22.58
C ASN A 256 8.31 -9.42 -22.44
N ALA A 257 7.29 -9.35 -21.59
CA ALA A 257 6.32 -10.41 -21.35
C ALA A 257 4.89 -9.83 -21.42
N ALA A 258 3.96 -10.63 -21.94
CA ALA A 258 2.54 -10.35 -21.85
C ALA A 258 1.78 -11.62 -21.46
N LEU A 259 0.92 -11.50 -20.44
CA LEU A 259 0.11 -12.60 -19.92
C LEU A 259 -1.26 -12.60 -20.58
N LYS A 260 -1.76 -13.79 -20.94
CA LYS A 260 -3.12 -14.00 -21.42
C LYS A 260 -4.03 -14.55 -20.33
N ALA A 261 -5.34 -14.37 -20.51
CA ALA A 261 -6.35 -14.83 -19.56
C ALA A 261 -6.39 -16.37 -19.36
N ASP A 262 -5.82 -17.14 -20.28
CA ASP A 262 -5.68 -18.59 -20.16
C ASP A 262 -4.41 -19.03 -19.41
N GLY A 263 -3.62 -18.08 -18.90
CA GLY A 263 -2.39 -18.31 -18.15
C GLY A 263 -1.15 -18.49 -19.03
N SER A 264 -1.27 -18.40 -20.36
CA SER A 264 -0.12 -18.46 -21.27
C SER A 264 0.60 -17.11 -21.39
N ILE A 265 1.91 -17.15 -21.68
CA ILE A 265 2.78 -15.97 -21.79
C ILE A 265 3.29 -15.83 -23.22
N VAL A 266 3.30 -14.60 -23.73
CA VAL A 266 4.01 -14.21 -24.96
C VAL A 266 5.23 -13.38 -24.58
N MET A 267 6.41 -13.78 -25.05
CA MET A 267 7.67 -13.06 -24.83
C MET A 267 8.21 -12.51 -26.15
N TRP A 268 8.87 -11.36 -26.12
CA TRP A 268 9.57 -10.76 -27.26
C TRP A 268 10.71 -9.84 -26.79
N GLY A 269 11.58 -9.40 -27.70
CA GLY A 269 12.78 -8.63 -27.37
C GLY A 269 14.03 -9.50 -27.29
N ASP A 270 14.97 -9.14 -26.42
CA ASP A 270 16.27 -9.81 -26.29
C ASP A 270 16.16 -11.31 -25.94
N GLU A 271 17.03 -12.10 -26.56
CA GLU A 271 17.10 -13.56 -26.42
C GLU A 271 18.47 -14.06 -25.92
N ASP A 272 19.43 -13.15 -25.67
CA ASP A 272 20.83 -13.49 -25.37
C ASP A 272 21.00 -14.41 -24.13
N TYR A 273 20.03 -14.42 -23.20
CA TYR A 273 20.01 -15.25 -21.99
C TYR A 273 18.78 -16.15 -21.88
N ASN A 274 18.15 -16.51 -23.00
CA ASN A 274 16.95 -17.35 -23.09
C ASN A 274 15.70 -16.77 -22.38
N GLN A 275 15.63 -15.47 -22.13
CA GLN A 275 14.49 -14.80 -21.47
C GLN A 275 13.19 -14.97 -22.29
N THR A 276 13.31 -15.03 -23.62
CA THR A 276 12.19 -15.18 -24.55
C THR A 276 12.01 -16.61 -25.07
N VAL A 277 12.91 -17.53 -24.71
CA VAL A 277 12.99 -18.88 -25.29
C VAL A 277 12.57 -19.97 -24.28
N ASP A 278 13.10 -19.93 -23.06
CA ASP A 278 12.87 -20.95 -22.03
C ASP A 278 11.62 -20.63 -21.18
N ILE A 279 10.52 -20.29 -21.86
CA ILE A 279 9.25 -19.91 -21.22
C ILE A 279 8.65 -21.15 -20.54
N PRO A 280 8.22 -21.05 -19.26
CA PRO A 280 7.53 -22.15 -18.58
C PRO A 280 6.28 -22.60 -19.35
N ASP A 281 6.23 -23.90 -19.70
CA ASP A 281 5.05 -24.52 -20.32
C ASP A 281 3.97 -24.78 -19.24
N THR A 282 3.32 -23.71 -18.80
CA THR A 282 2.29 -23.73 -17.76
C THR A 282 1.15 -22.77 -18.10
N ASN A 283 -0.09 -23.21 -17.90
CA ASN A 283 -1.30 -22.39 -18.06
C ASN A 283 -1.89 -21.98 -16.70
N ASP A 284 -1.04 -21.88 -15.68
CA ASP A 284 -1.43 -21.57 -14.31
C ASP A 284 -0.81 -20.25 -13.82
N ILE A 285 -0.33 -19.38 -14.71
CA ILE A 285 0.24 -18.08 -14.38
C ILE A 285 -0.87 -17.04 -14.14
N ILE A 286 -0.71 -16.21 -13.12
CA ILE A 286 -1.66 -15.14 -12.75
C ILE A 286 -1.03 -13.74 -12.67
N GLN A 287 0.29 -13.64 -12.60
CA GLN A 287 1.03 -12.37 -12.58
C GLN A 287 2.44 -12.62 -13.15
N ILE A 288 2.97 -11.63 -13.86
CA ILE A 288 4.33 -11.64 -14.41
C ILE A 288 5.07 -10.36 -13.99
N ASP A 289 6.38 -10.46 -13.85
CA ASP A 289 7.25 -9.29 -13.68
C ASP A 289 8.66 -9.59 -14.24
N ALA A 290 9.32 -8.57 -14.76
CA ALA A 290 10.59 -8.68 -15.47
C ALA A 290 11.47 -7.45 -15.22
N ALA A 291 12.77 -7.67 -15.02
CA ALA A 291 13.80 -6.63 -14.99
C ALA A 291 15.14 -7.27 -15.34
N GLY A 292 16.16 -6.46 -15.65
CA GLY A 292 17.44 -6.97 -16.12
C GLY A 292 17.24 -8.00 -17.23
N ASP A 293 17.85 -9.16 -17.04
CA ASP A 293 17.86 -10.26 -18.01
C ASP A 293 17.07 -11.49 -17.54
N HIS A 294 16.05 -11.33 -16.69
CA HIS A 294 15.20 -12.45 -16.25
C HIS A 294 13.74 -12.05 -16.01
N THR A 295 12.89 -13.06 -15.88
CA THR A 295 11.45 -12.91 -15.63
C THR A 295 11.04 -13.85 -14.52
N VAL A 296 10.12 -13.40 -13.67
CA VAL A 296 9.48 -14.19 -12.62
C VAL A 296 7.97 -14.12 -12.80
N ALA A 297 7.27 -15.19 -12.48
CA ALA A 297 5.82 -15.26 -12.55
C ALA A 297 5.23 -15.96 -11.31
N ILE A 298 4.04 -15.53 -10.92
CA ILE A 298 3.24 -16.16 -9.86
C ILE A 298 2.25 -17.14 -10.48
N LYS A 299 2.16 -18.33 -9.91
CA LYS A 299 1.18 -19.36 -10.26
C LYS A 299 -0.12 -19.23 -9.45
N THR A 300 -1.19 -19.84 -9.94
CA THR A 300 -2.50 -19.90 -9.25
C THR A 300 -2.43 -20.52 -7.85
N ASP A 301 -1.46 -21.39 -7.59
CA ASP A 301 -1.23 -21.98 -6.28
C ASP A 301 -0.42 -21.08 -5.32
N GLY A 302 0.01 -19.91 -5.80
CA GLY A 302 0.82 -18.92 -5.07
C GLY A 302 2.32 -19.18 -5.11
N SER A 303 2.80 -20.21 -5.83
CA SER A 303 4.23 -20.48 -6.02
C SER A 303 4.82 -19.67 -7.17
N LEU A 304 6.16 -19.57 -7.21
CA LEU A 304 6.88 -18.76 -8.19
C LEU A 304 7.65 -19.63 -9.18
N VAL A 305 7.78 -19.14 -10.40
CA VAL A 305 8.68 -19.69 -11.42
C VAL A 305 9.47 -18.55 -12.07
N GLY A 306 10.76 -18.76 -12.29
CA GLY A 306 11.61 -17.79 -12.97
C GLY A 306 12.47 -18.42 -14.06
N TRP A 307 12.83 -17.64 -15.07
CA TRP A 307 13.63 -18.04 -16.23
C TRP A 307 14.46 -16.85 -16.76
N GLY A 308 15.41 -17.13 -17.66
CA GLY A 308 16.39 -16.14 -18.15
C GLY A 308 17.78 -16.31 -17.54
N TYR A 309 18.49 -15.19 -17.34
CA TYR A 309 19.85 -15.13 -16.83
C TYR A 309 19.96 -15.53 -15.35
N ASP A 310 21.04 -16.22 -14.94
CA ASP A 310 21.14 -16.83 -13.59
C ASP A 310 22.54 -16.87 -13.00
N ASN A 311 23.39 -15.88 -13.28
CA ASN A 311 24.75 -15.92 -12.77
C ASN A 311 24.87 -15.71 -11.26
N VAL A 312 23.84 -15.14 -10.62
CA VAL A 312 23.81 -14.87 -9.17
C VAL A 312 22.56 -15.45 -8.51
N GLY A 313 21.86 -16.37 -9.17
CA GLY A 313 20.64 -16.99 -8.65
C GLY A 313 19.37 -16.20 -8.94
N GLN A 314 19.42 -15.16 -9.79
CA GLN A 314 18.28 -14.25 -9.97
C GLN A 314 17.10 -14.88 -10.69
N LYS A 315 17.26 -15.92 -11.52
CA LYS A 315 16.08 -16.63 -12.08
C LYS A 315 15.44 -17.59 -11.08
N THR A 316 16.07 -17.83 -9.94
CA THR A 316 15.59 -18.76 -8.92
C THR A 316 14.80 -17.98 -7.87
N PRO A 317 13.46 -17.85 -8.00
CA PRO A 317 12.66 -17.10 -7.04
C PRO A 317 12.61 -17.78 -5.67
N PRO A 318 12.19 -17.08 -4.60
CA PRO A 318 12.01 -17.67 -3.29
C PRO A 318 11.07 -18.89 -3.33
N ALA A 319 11.44 -19.96 -2.61
CA ALA A 319 10.60 -21.14 -2.51
C ALA A 319 9.41 -20.89 -1.57
N GLY A 320 8.23 -21.37 -1.96
CA GLY A 320 6.98 -21.18 -1.22
C GLY A 320 5.78 -21.22 -2.15
N ASN A 321 4.58 -21.07 -1.59
CA ASN A 321 3.32 -20.96 -2.33
C ASN A 321 2.31 -20.01 -1.67
N ASP A 322 2.82 -19.13 -0.80
CA ASP A 322 2.08 -18.15 -0.03
C ASP A 322 2.29 -16.72 -0.58
N PHE A 323 2.74 -16.58 -1.82
CA PHE A 323 3.00 -15.28 -2.44
C PHE A 323 1.75 -14.66 -3.06
N VAL A 324 1.67 -13.33 -3.02
CA VAL A 324 0.57 -12.50 -3.57
C VAL A 324 1.04 -11.38 -4.50
N ALA A 325 2.33 -11.04 -4.45
CA ALA A 325 2.94 -10.09 -5.39
C ALA A 325 4.42 -10.43 -5.57
N ILE A 326 4.96 -10.05 -6.73
CA ILE A 326 6.38 -10.13 -7.06
C ILE A 326 6.86 -8.75 -7.53
N ALA A 327 8.14 -8.47 -7.25
CA ALA A 327 8.87 -7.36 -7.84
C ALA A 327 10.27 -7.85 -8.24
N VAL A 328 10.70 -7.57 -9.46
CA VAL A 328 11.94 -8.05 -10.06
C VAL A 328 12.86 -6.85 -10.31
N GLY A 329 14.11 -6.94 -9.87
CA GLY A 329 15.17 -5.98 -10.21
C GLY A 329 16.33 -6.71 -10.88
N ASP A 330 17.31 -6.01 -11.47
CA ASP A 330 18.33 -6.60 -12.36
C ASP A 330 18.98 -7.91 -11.89
N TYR A 331 19.21 -8.01 -10.58
CA TYR A 331 19.92 -9.13 -9.98
C TYR A 331 19.15 -9.79 -8.82
N HIS A 332 17.91 -9.39 -8.55
CA HIS A 332 17.19 -9.87 -7.37
C HIS A 332 15.68 -9.90 -7.57
N ASN A 333 15.02 -10.67 -6.70
CA ASN A 333 13.57 -10.77 -6.65
C ASN A 333 13.08 -10.46 -5.25
N LEU A 334 11.96 -9.77 -5.16
CA LEU A 334 11.15 -9.60 -3.97
C LEU A 334 9.83 -10.35 -4.19
N ALA A 335 9.36 -11.03 -3.16
CA ALA A 335 8.05 -11.69 -3.18
C ALA A 335 7.31 -11.37 -1.89
N LEU A 336 6.14 -10.75 -2.02
CA LEU A 336 5.27 -10.42 -0.90
C LEU A 336 4.40 -11.62 -0.58
N LYS A 337 4.38 -12.02 0.69
CA LYS A 337 3.57 -13.12 1.19
C LYS A 337 2.21 -12.67 1.66
N LYS A 338 1.26 -13.62 1.74
CA LYS A 338 -0.09 -13.45 2.30
C LYS A 338 -0.08 -12.94 3.73
N ASP A 339 0.96 -13.24 4.50
CA ASP A 339 1.11 -12.77 5.88
C ASP A 339 1.70 -11.36 5.99
N GLY A 340 2.03 -10.73 4.86
CA GLY A 340 2.62 -9.39 4.75
C GLY A 340 4.13 -9.35 4.88
N SER A 341 4.83 -10.48 4.98
CA SER A 341 6.30 -10.53 5.01
C SER A 341 6.92 -10.64 3.61
N ILE A 342 8.20 -10.25 3.47
CA ILE A 342 8.91 -10.23 2.19
C ILE A 342 9.93 -11.38 2.16
N ALA A 343 9.91 -12.18 1.09
CA ALA A 343 10.98 -13.11 0.76
C ALA A 343 11.81 -12.57 -0.41
N THR A 344 13.11 -12.84 -0.40
CA THR A 344 14.04 -12.37 -1.44
C THR A 344 14.94 -13.48 -1.97
N SER A 345 15.38 -13.34 -3.21
CA SER A 345 16.39 -14.20 -3.82
C SER A 345 17.21 -13.45 -4.88
N GLY A 346 18.25 -14.09 -5.41
CA GLY A 346 19.20 -13.48 -6.36
C GLY A 346 20.52 -13.10 -5.69
N ALA A 347 21.14 -12.02 -6.16
CA ALA A 347 22.42 -11.52 -5.67
C ALA A 347 22.43 -11.38 -4.15
N SER A 348 23.34 -12.11 -3.51
CA SER A 348 23.47 -12.20 -2.05
C SER A 348 24.95 -12.13 -1.63
N SER A 349 25.20 -12.24 -0.32
CA SER A 349 26.52 -12.02 0.29
C SER A 349 27.66 -12.71 -0.46
N GLY A 350 28.61 -11.89 -0.93
CA GLY A 350 29.78 -12.34 -1.68
C GLY A 350 29.66 -12.19 -3.20
N SER A 351 28.48 -11.81 -3.70
CA SER A 351 28.29 -11.40 -5.09
C SER A 351 28.90 -10.00 -5.32
N PRO A 352 29.58 -9.74 -6.46
CA PRO A 352 30.10 -8.40 -6.78
C PRO A 352 28.99 -7.36 -7.03
N VAL A 353 27.74 -7.84 -7.16
CA VAL A 353 26.54 -7.06 -7.41
C VAL A 353 25.63 -6.95 -6.17
N ASP A 354 26.10 -7.38 -4.99
CA ASP A 354 25.38 -7.25 -3.72
C ASP A 354 25.64 -5.88 -3.06
N TYR A 355 24.58 -5.09 -2.95
CA TYR A 355 24.52 -3.79 -2.27
C TYR A 355 23.57 -3.82 -1.07
N GLY A 356 23.13 -4.99 -0.60
CA GLY A 356 22.14 -5.09 0.48
C GLY A 356 20.73 -5.45 0.01
N GLN A 357 20.45 -5.45 -1.30
CA GLN A 357 19.08 -5.56 -1.84
C GLN A 357 18.36 -6.88 -1.47
N THR A 358 19.09 -7.95 -1.16
CA THR A 358 18.50 -9.19 -0.60
C THR A 358 18.89 -9.44 0.85
N VAL A 359 20.06 -9.01 1.28
CA VAL A 359 20.62 -9.37 2.59
C VAL A 359 20.14 -8.45 3.71
N ASP A 360 19.77 -7.22 3.36
CA ASP A 360 19.26 -6.21 4.30
C ASP A 360 17.73 -6.07 4.22
N THR A 361 17.05 -7.09 3.69
CA THR A 361 15.58 -7.11 3.62
C THR A 361 14.97 -6.87 5.01
N PRO A 362 14.08 -5.87 5.16
CA PRO A 362 13.43 -5.58 6.41
C PRO A 362 12.69 -6.80 6.97
N ALA A 363 12.93 -7.09 8.26
CA ALA A 363 12.14 -8.08 8.97
C ALA A 363 10.77 -7.48 9.35
N GLY A 364 9.73 -8.30 9.32
CA GLY A 364 8.37 -7.87 9.62
C GLY A 364 7.38 -8.53 8.69
N ASN A 365 6.11 -8.23 8.91
CA ASN A 365 5.00 -8.78 8.14
C ASN A 365 3.89 -7.73 7.90
N ASN A 366 4.27 -6.46 7.94
CA ASN A 366 3.42 -5.29 7.80
C ASN A 366 3.64 -4.60 6.45
N PHE A 367 4.08 -5.33 5.42
CA PHE A 367 4.29 -4.77 4.08
C PHE A 367 3.05 -4.95 3.20
N LEU A 368 2.70 -3.91 2.45
CA LEU A 368 1.51 -3.87 1.59
C LEU A 368 1.85 -3.98 0.10
N ALA A 369 3.03 -3.48 -0.28
CA ALA A 369 3.52 -3.49 -1.65
C ALA A 369 5.05 -3.54 -1.64
N ILE A 370 5.61 -3.99 -2.76
CA ILE A 370 7.04 -4.12 -3.01
C ILE A 370 7.35 -3.54 -4.39
N ALA A 371 8.53 -2.98 -4.55
CA ALA A 371 9.11 -2.61 -5.85
C ALA A 371 10.62 -2.86 -5.82
N ALA A 372 11.20 -3.21 -6.95
CA ALA A 372 12.61 -3.48 -7.10
C ALA A 372 13.15 -2.62 -8.25
N GLY A 373 14.23 -1.88 -8.00
CA GLY A 373 15.03 -1.27 -9.05
C GLY A 373 16.23 -2.15 -9.36
N ASP A 374 17.17 -1.66 -10.15
CA ASP A 374 18.33 -2.45 -10.56
C ASP A 374 19.17 -2.93 -9.36
N TRP A 375 19.31 -2.08 -8.33
CA TRP A 375 20.24 -2.31 -7.22
C TRP A 375 19.66 -1.98 -5.84
N HIS A 376 18.39 -1.59 -5.76
CA HIS A 376 17.70 -1.24 -4.53
C HIS A 376 16.27 -1.76 -4.54
N SER A 377 15.68 -1.76 -3.36
CA SER A 377 14.38 -2.34 -3.11
C SER A 377 13.56 -1.37 -2.27
N LEU A 378 12.26 -1.36 -2.52
CA LEU A 378 11.28 -0.55 -1.83
C LEU A 378 10.16 -1.44 -1.30
N ALA A 379 9.61 -1.06 -0.15
CA ALA A 379 8.36 -1.61 0.36
C ALA A 379 7.48 -0.50 0.91
N LEU A 380 6.18 -0.62 0.67
CA LEU A 380 5.18 0.12 1.45
C LEU A 380 4.99 -0.61 2.75
N GLU A 381 5.54 -0.04 3.81
CA GLU A 381 5.36 -0.51 5.17
C GLU A 381 4.14 0.18 5.77
N LYS A 382 3.18 -0.64 6.19
CA LYS A 382 2.06 -0.16 6.96
C LYS A 382 2.54 0.28 8.33
N THR A 383 2.30 1.54 8.67
CA THR A 383 2.61 2.02 10.02
C THR A 383 1.56 1.48 10.98
N ALA A 384 2.01 0.80 12.06
CA ALA A 384 1.12 0.25 13.07
C ALA A 384 0.17 1.35 13.62
N LYS A 385 -1.13 1.14 13.46
CA LYS A 385 -2.15 2.01 14.06
C LYS A 385 -2.44 1.53 15.47
N PRO A 386 -2.50 2.41 16.48
CA PRO A 386 -3.01 2.03 17.79
C PRO A 386 -4.43 1.46 17.66
N GLY A 387 -4.61 0.17 17.95
CA GLY A 387 -5.90 -0.52 17.89
C GLY A 387 -6.10 -1.47 16.70
N ASP A 388 -5.17 -1.49 15.75
CA ASP A 388 -5.12 -2.42 14.60
C ASP A 388 -4.27 -3.63 15.05
N PHE A 389 -4.94 -4.61 15.65
CA PHE A 389 -4.34 -5.78 16.30
C PHE A 389 -4.10 -6.94 15.32
N ASN A 390 -4.81 -6.98 14.19
CA ASN A 390 -4.60 -7.98 13.14
C ASN A 390 -3.60 -7.51 12.07
N PHE A 391 -3.16 -6.25 12.14
CA PHE A 391 -2.27 -5.63 11.17
C PHE A 391 -2.84 -5.61 9.74
N ASP A 392 -4.16 -5.55 9.54
CA ASP A 392 -4.80 -5.54 8.21
C ASP A 392 -5.00 -4.14 7.57
N GLY A 393 -4.97 -3.08 8.38
CA GLY A 393 -4.96 -1.69 7.92
C GLY A 393 -6.19 -0.93 8.37
N ASN A 394 -7.18 -1.66 8.83
CA ASN A 394 -8.40 -1.17 9.41
C ASN A 394 -8.28 -1.27 10.93
N VAL A 395 -9.09 -0.47 11.61
CA VAL A 395 -9.42 -0.73 13.00
C VAL A 395 -10.88 -1.15 12.96
N ASP A 396 -11.10 -2.46 12.86
CA ASP A 396 -12.42 -3.03 12.59
C ASP A 396 -12.83 -4.15 13.57
N PHE A 397 -13.81 -4.95 13.19
CA PHE A 397 -14.33 -6.00 14.07
C PHE A 397 -13.34 -7.15 14.24
N GLU A 398 -12.47 -7.40 13.27
CA GLU A 398 -11.47 -8.47 13.33
C GLU A 398 -10.39 -8.15 14.37
N ASP A 399 -9.98 -6.88 14.48
CA ASP A 399 -9.12 -6.39 15.57
C ASP A 399 -9.76 -6.58 16.95
N LEU A 400 -11.06 -6.31 17.03
CA LEU A 400 -11.84 -6.52 18.24
C LEU A 400 -11.95 -8.01 18.59
N MET A 401 -12.02 -8.90 17.60
CA MET A 401 -12.02 -10.35 17.80
C MET A 401 -10.68 -10.86 18.31
N ILE A 402 -9.56 -10.31 17.85
CA ILE A 402 -8.23 -10.62 18.41
C ILE A 402 -8.16 -10.19 19.88
N LEU A 403 -8.73 -9.04 20.23
CA LEU A 403 -8.80 -8.60 21.61
C LEU A 403 -9.73 -9.49 22.46
N HIS A 404 -10.87 -9.90 21.89
CA HIS A 404 -11.82 -10.81 22.52
C HIS A 404 -11.16 -12.18 22.82
N ASP A 405 -10.52 -12.79 21.84
CA ASP A 405 -9.98 -14.15 21.95
C ASP A 405 -8.74 -14.21 22.86
N ASN A 406 -7.92 -13.15 22.89
CA ASN A 406 -6.77 -13.06 23.80
C ASN A 406 -7.16 -12.76 25.26
N TYR A 407 -8.27 -12.06 25.52
CA TYR A 407 -8.64 -11.64 26.88
C TYR A 407 -9.80 -12.42 27.51
N LEU A 408 -10.59 -13.20 26.75
CA LEU A 408 -11.75 -13.95 27.27
C LEU A 408 -11.56 -15.47 27.36
N LEU A 409 -10.46 -16.04 26.85
CA LEU A 409 -10.17 -17.48 26.97
C LEU A 409 -9.40 -17.88 28.25
N HIS A 410 -8.85 -16.93 29.02
CA HIS A 410 -8.27 -17.24 30.33
C HIS A 410 -9.32 -17.10 31.44
N SER A 411 -10.02 -18.20 31.69
CA SER A 411 -10.91 -18.46 32.82
C SER A 411 -10.22 -18.49 34.20
N ALA A 412 -9.16 -17.68 34.42
CA ALA A 412 -8.46 -17.60 35.70
C ALA A 412 -7.70 -16.26 35.86
N ILE A 413 -8.38 -15.23 36.38
CA ILE A 413 -7.70 -14.15 37.13
C ILE A 413 -8.25 -14.22 38.56
N ALA A 414 -7.75 -15.22 39.29
CA ALA A 414 -7.74 -15.20 40.74
C ALA A 414 -6.40 -14.57 41.17
N ASP A 415 -6.49 -13.52 41.98
CA ASP A 415 -5.42 -12.72 42.60
C ASP A 415 -4.49 -11.94 41.67
N ILE A 416 -4.47 -10.61 41.80
CA ILE A 416 -3.26 -9.80 42.06
C ILE A 416 -3.66 -8.35 42.41
N ALA A 417 -3.13 -7.89 43.55
CA ALA A 417 -2.67 -6.53 43.81
C ALA A 417 -1.35 -6.65 44.63
N PRO A 418 -0.47 -5.64 44.75
CA PRO A 418 -0.03 -4.64 43.77
C PRO A 418 1.52 -4.46 43.71
N GLN A 419 2.09 -4.40 42.48
CA GLN A 419 3.24 -3.57 41.99
C GLN A 419 4.65 -3.69 42.67
N PRO A 420 5.78 -3.19 42.09
CA PRO A 420 6.07 -2.76 40.70
C PRO A 420 7.38 -3.34 40.11
N ALA A 421 7.40 -3.62 38.78
CA ALA A 421 8.53 -3.45 37.83
C ALA A 421 8.52 -4.50 36.68
N GLY A 422 8.21 -4.04 35.46
CA GLY A 422 8.61 -4.61 34.16
C GLY A 422 7.94 -5.90 33.69
N ASP A 423 6.98 -5.82 32.75
CA ASP A 423 6.42 -7.01 32.07
C ASP A 423 5.96 -6.87 30.59
N ASN A 424 6.07 -5.70 29.95
CA ASN A 424 5.62 -5.44 28.56
C ASN A 424 4.08 -5.42 28.34
N PHE A 425 3.30 -4.71 29.18
CA PHE A 425 1.83 -4.52 29.08
C PHE A 425 1.32 -3.05 29.12
N VAL A 426 -0.01 -2.86 28.95
CA VAL A 426 -0.83 -1.66 28.59
C VAL A 426 -0.67 -0.39 29.49
N ASN A 427 -0.94 0.81 28.93
CA ASN A 427 -1.11 2.13 29.60
C ASN A 427 -1.25 3.25 28.52
N GLY A 428 -1.56 4.52 28.79
CA GLY A 428 -2.33 4.97 29.94
C GLY A 428 -3.59 4.16 29.98
N LEU A 429 -4.17 3.95 31.14
CA LEU A 429 -5.55 3.44 31.07
C LEU A 429 -5.60 1.99 30.56
N ASP A 430 -5.14 0.97 31.25
CA ASP A 430 -4.70 0.77 32.65
C ASP A 430 -5.33 1.64 33.75
N PHE A 431 -5.03 2.94 33.85
CA PHE A 431 -5.87 4.10 34.32
C PHE A 431 -7.43 3.91 34.27
N ALA A 432 -7.99 2.86 33.65
CA ALA A 432 -9.40 2.43 33.70
C ALA A 432 -9.58 0.88 33.76
N LEU A 433 -8.60 0.09 34.24
CA LEU A 433 -8.87 -0.85 35.35
C LEU A 433 -9.84 -0.24 36.38
N PHE A 434 -9.67 1.06 36.51
CA PHE A 434 -9.80 1.85 37.68
C PHE A 434 -11.16 2.56 37.74
N ALA A 435 -11.66 3.05 36.61
CA ALA A 435 -12.90 3.83 36.55
C ALA A 435 -14.15 2.97 36.78
N LYS A 436 -14.12 1.68 36.43
CA LYS A 436 -15.33 0.84 36.41
C LYS A 436 -15.23 -0.47 37.18
N TYR A 437 -14.32 -0.52 38.13
CA TYR A 437 -14.60 -1.16 39.41
C TYR A 437 -15.35 -0.17 40.35
N PHE A 438 -15.25 1.15 40.11
CA PHE A 438 -15.88 2.26 40.85
C PHE A 438 -17.39 2.48 40.58
N LEU A 439 -18.00 1.75 39.65
CA LEU A 439 -19.45 1.83 39.38
C LEU A 439 -20.23 0.58 39.82
N THR A 440 -19.53 -0.48 40.21
CA THR A 440 -20.13 -1.74 40.72
C THR A 440 -19.85 -1.96 42.21
N LYS A 441 -19.37 -0.91 42.89
CA LYS A 441 -19.86 -0.51 44.21
C LYS A 441 -20.83 0.65 44.08
#